data_AF-A0A2M7F8Q6-F1
#
_entry.id   AF-A0A2M7F8Q6-F1
#
_cell.length_a   1.000
_cell.length_b   1.000
_cell.length_c   1.000
_cell.angle_alpha   90.00
_cell.angle_beta   90.00
_cell.angle_gamma   90.00
#
_symmetry.space_group_name_H-M   'P 1'
#
loop_
_entity.id
_entity.type
_entity.pdbx_description
1 polymer ?
#
loop_
_entity_poly.entity_id
_entity_poly.type
_entity_poly.pdbx_seq_one_letter_code
_entity_poly.pdbx_strand_id
1 'polypeptide(L)'
;NLAGKTTILQLAVLLKKSSLLVTCDSGPMHLAAAVGTKVLALFGPTDPVRTGPYGSKNRVLQKDMDCSPCLRRSCPERTHACMEAITVDEVLQEVVKLGSDTHSLRMGV
;
A
#
# COMPACT_ATOMS: atom_id res chain seq x y z
N ASN A 1 -3.19 9.52 16.03
CA ASN A 1 -1.97 8.72 15.75
C ASN A 1 -1.96 7.47 16.64
N LEU A 2 -1.98 6.27 16.05
CA LEU A 2 -2.00 4.96 16.73
C LEU A 2 -0.70 4.15 16.59
N ALA A 3 0.36 4.71 16.01
CA ALA A 3 1.64 4.02 15.85
C ALA A 3 2.20 3.57 17.21
N GLY A 4 2.59 2.30 17.32
CA GLY A 4 3.10 1.69 18.56
C GLY A 4 2.06 1.48 19.67
N LYS A 5 0.77 1.74 19.41
CA LYS A 5 -0.31 1.69 20.41
C LYS A 5 -1.31 0.55 20.20
N THR A 6 -1.02 -0.33 19.25
CA THR A 6 -1.89 -1.46 18.90
C THR A 6 -1.10 -2.76 18.92
N THR A 7 -1.73 -3.83 19.39
CA THR A 7 -1.28 -5.19 19.06
C THR A 7 -1.53 -5.47 17.57
N ILE A 8 -0.92 -6.54 17.03
CA ILE A 8 -1.16 -6.97 15.65
C ILE A 8 -2.65 -7.25 15.41
N LEU A 9 -3.32 -7.90 16.36
CA LEU A 9 -4.76 -8.21 16.25
C LEU A 9 -5.63 -6.95 16.29
N GLN A 10 -5.29 -5.97 17.14
CA GLN A 10 -5.99 -4.69 17.18
C GLN A 10 -5.82 -3.93 15.85
N LEU A 11 -4.61 -3.92 15.29
CA LEU A 11 -4.37 -3.33 13.96
C LEU A 11 -5.19 -4.05 12.88
N ALA A 12 -5.25 -5.39 12.89
CA ALA A 12 -6.05 -6.16 11.94
C ALA A 12 -7.54 -5.77 11.98
N VAL A 13 -8.11 -5.57 13.17
CA VAL A 13 -9.51 -5.11 13.34
C VAL A 13 -9.71 -3.70 12.77
N LEU A 14 -8.77 -2.78 13.02
CA LEU A 14 -8.83 -1.43 12.48
C LEU A 14 -8.74 -1.42 10.95
N LEU A 15 -7.82 -2.21 10.39
CA LEU A 15 -7.68 -2.37 8.95
C LEU A 15 -8.96 -2.94 8.35
N LYS A 16 -9.52 -4.01 8.92
CA LYS A 16 -10.78 -4.62 8.44
C LYS A 16 -11.95 -3.64 8.39
N LYS A 17 -12.00 -2.66 9.31
CA LYS A 17 -13.02 -1.60 9.33
C LYS A 17 -12.73 -0.43 8.38
N SER A 18 -11.51 -0.33 7.87
CA SER A 18 -11.08 0.74 6.97
C SER A 18 -11.55 0.46 5.53
N SER A 19 -11.84 1.52 4.78
CA SER A 19 -12.24 1.38 3.37
C SER A 19 -11.04 1.09 2.44
N LEU A 20 -9.87 1.61 2.79
CA LEU A 20 -8.63 1.55 2.02
C LEU A 20 -7.44 1.76 2.98
N LEU A 21 -6.32 1.09 2.73
CA LEU A 21 -5.03 1.38 3.32
C LEU A 21 -4.07 1.91 2.24
N VAL A 22 -3.49 3.09 2.46
CA VAL A 22 -2.32 3.58 1.70
C VAL A 22 -1.07 3.28 2.52
N THR A 23 -0.09 2.60 1.94
CA THR A 23 1.09 2.13 2.70
C THR A 23 2.29 1.86 1.80
N CYS A 24 3.48 1.68 2.39
CA CYS A 24 4.66 1.15 1.69
C CYS A 24 4.76 -0.37 1.88
N ASP A 25 5.69 -1.01 1.18
CA ASP A 25 6.03 -2.43 1.37
C ASP A 25 6.47 -2.74 2.81
N SER A 26 5.51 -3.19 3.64
CA SER A 26 5.69 -3.42 5.07
C SER A 26 4.59 -4.35 5.62
N GLY A 27 4.76 -4.87 6.84
CA GLY A 27 3.81 -5.80 7.46
C GLY A 27 2.32 -5.38 7.42
N PRO A 28 1.95 -4.11 7.70
CA PRO A 28 0.57 -3.64 7.60
C PRO A 28 -0.07 -3.82 6.22
N MET A 29 0.71 -3.75 5.14
CA MET A 29 0.25 -4.01 3.77
C MET A 29 -0.32 -5.42 3.63
N HIS A 30 0.46 -6.42 4.06
CA HIS A 30 0.05 -7.82 4.01
C HIS A 30 -1.13 -8.10 4.94
N LEU A 31 -1.12 -7.49 6.14
CA LEU A 31 -2.20 -7.66 7.11
C LEU A 31 -3.53 -7.10 6.58
N ALA A 32 -3.50 -5.93 5.93
CA ALA A 32 -4.68 -5.34 5.29
C ALA A 32 -5.24 -6.23 4.18
N ALA A 33 -4.35 -6.74 3.30
CA ALA A 33 -4.74 -7.66 2.25
C ALA A 33 -5.39 -8.94 2.82
N ALA A 34 -4.81 -9.50 3.89
CA ALA A 34 -5.31 -10.71 4.55
C ALA A 34 -6.70 -10.54 5.18
N VAL A 35 -7.02 -9.35 5.70
CA VAL A 35 -8.35 -9.05 6.28
C VAL A 35 -9.35 -8.47 5.27
N GLY A 36 -8.98 -8.43 3.98
CA GLY A 36 -9.86 -8.03 2.88
C GLY A 36 -9.99 -6.52 2.67
N THR A 37 -9.14 -5.71 3.32
CA THR A 37 -9.08 -4.27 3.12
C THR A 37 -8.35 -3.97 1.83
N LYS A 38 -8.90 -3.08 0.99
CA LYS A 38 -8.22 -2.62 -0.23
C LYS A 38 -6.88 -1.98 0.15
N VAL A 39 -5.83 -2.27 -0.63
CA VAL A 39 -4.50 -1.71 -0.42
C VAL A 39 -4.06 -0.92 -1.64
N LEU A 40 -3.60 0.31 -1.43
CA LEU A 40 -2.75 1.04 -2.37
C LEU A 40 -1.32 1.03 -1.81
N ALA A 41 -0.45 0.21 -2.39
CA ALA A 41 0.91 0.05 -1.92
C ALA A 41 1.90 0.84 -2.77
N LEU A 42 2.76 1.62 -2.12
CA LEU A 42 3.80 2.44 -2.74
C LEU A 42 5.10 1.66 -2.76
N PHE A 43 5.62 1.41 -3.95
CA PHE A 43 6.83 0.62 -4.18
C PHE A 43 7.89 1.43 -4.91
N GLY A 44 9.14 1.25 -4.47
CA GLY A 44 10.32 1.83 -5.11
C GLY A 44 11.44 0.81 -5.11
N PRO A 45 12.27 0.72 -4.04
CA PRO A 45 13.41 -0.19 -4.04
C PRO A 45 13.02 -1.68 -4.07
N THR A 46 11.83 -2.04 -3.57
CA THR A 46 11.37 -3.43 -3.49
C THR A 46 10.57 -3.86 -4.71
N ASP A 47 10.43 -5.18 -4.90
CA ASP A 47 9.79 -5.77 -6.06
C ASP A 47 8.36 -6.25 -5.72
N PRO A 48 7.30 -5.61 -6.25
CA PRO A 48 5.93 -6.00 -5.99
C PRO A 48 5.56 -7.39 -6.53
N VAL A 49 6.31 -7.95 -7.50
CA VAL A 49 6.11 -9.34 -7.93
C VAL A 49 6.46 -10.32 -6.81
N ARG A 50 7.42 -9.94 -5.93
CA ARG A 50 7.88 -10.79 -4.83
C ARG A 50 7.08 -10.57 -3.54
N THR A 51 6.77 -9.32 -3.21
CA THR A 51 6.19 -8.95 -1.91
C THR A 51 4.91 -8.14 -2.02
N GLY A 52 4.33 -7.98 -3.22
CA GLY A 52 3.09 -7.22 -3.40
C GLY A 52 1.90 -7.74 -2.58
N PRO A 53 0.89 -6.89 -2.36
CA PRO A 53 -0.32 -7.29 -1.63
C PRO A 53 -1.15 -8.32 -2.43
N TYR A 54 -1.37 -9.48 -1.86
CA TYR A 54 -2.13 -10.57 -2.50
C TYR A 54 -3.62 -10.22 -2.71
N GLY A 55 -4.14 -10.59 -3.88
CA GLY A 55 -5.56 -10.46 -4.24
C GLY A 55 -5.83 -9.33 -5.23
N SER A 56 -6.92 -9.45 -5.98
CA SER A 56 -7.24 -8.59 -7.13
C SER A 56 -7.76 -7.19 -6.77
N LYS A 57 -8.06 -6.93 -5.49
CA LYS A 57 -8.61 -5.66 -5.02
C LYS A 57 -7.53 -4.63 -4.63
N ASN A 58 -6.27 -5.01 -4.72
CA ASN A 58 -5.14 -4.18 -4.33
C ASN A 58 -4.47 -3.58 -5.55
N ARG A 59 -3.79 -2.46 -5.34
CA ARG A 59 -3.02 -1.78 -6.38
C ARG A 59 -1.63 -1.45 -5.87
N VAL A 60 -0.65 -1.58 -6.76
CA VAL A 60 0.71 -1.11 -6.54
C VAL A 60 0.93 0.14 -7.38
N LEU A 61 1.49 1.17 -6.75
CA LEU A 61 2.01 2.34 -7.43
C LEU A 61 3.54 2.29 -7.36
N GLN A 62 4.16 2.13 -8.52
CA GLN A 62 5.60 2.07 -8.70
C GLN A 62 5.95 2.84 -9.97
N LYS A 63 7.09 3.54 -9.94
CA LYS A 63 7.65 4.19 -11.13
C LYS A 63 8.60 3.26 -11.85
N ASP A 64 8.44 3.20 -13.17
CA ASP A 64 9.39 2.53 -14.05
C ASP A 64 10.65 3.39 -14.14
N MET A 65 11.73 2.92 -13.53
CA MET A 65 13.00 3.62 -13.48
C MET A 65 14.15 2.62 -13.44
N ASP A 66 15.27 2.95 -14.07
CA ASP A 66 16.45 2.07 -14.16
C ASP A 66 16.99 1.60 -12.79
N CYS A 67 16.76 2.38 -11.73
CA CYS A 67 17.21 2.05 -10.38
C CYS A 67 16.20 1.23 -9.55
N SER A 68 15.06 0.81 -10.13
CA SER A 68 13.92 0.22 -9.42
C SER A 68 13.28 -0.95 -10.19
N PRO A 69 13.07 -2.12 -9.58
CA PRO A 69 13.41 -2.49 -8.21
C PRO A 69 14.90 -2.88 -8.07
N CYS A 70 15.66 -2.22 -7.20
CA CYS A 70 17.07 -2.56 -6.95
C CYS A 70 17.31 -3.51 -5.78
N LEU A 71 16.32 -3.70 -4.90
CA LEU A 71 16.38 -4.56 -3.70
C LEU A 71 17.53 -4.24 -2.73
N ARG A 72 18.11 -3.04 -2.82
CA ARG A 72 19.22 -2.61 -1.97
C ARG A 72 18.70 -2.06 -0.64
N ARG A 73 19.38 -2.41 0.46
CA ARG A 73 19.09 -1.87 1.80
C ARG A 73 19.39 -0.37 1.93
N SER A 74 20.37 0.11 1.16
CA SER A 74 20.78 1.51 1.13
C SER A 74 20.85 1.99 -0.32
N CYS A 75 20.27 3.15 -0.61
CA CYS A 75 20.36 3.77 -1.92
C CYS A 75 21.78 4.30 -2.16
N PRO A 76 22.51 3.86 -3.20
CA PRO A 76 23.87 4.35 -3.47
C PRO A 76 23.90 5.86 -3.71
N GLU A 77 22.92 6.36 -4.46
CA GLU A 77 22.76 7.78 -4.77
C GLU A 77 22.20 8.61 -3.59
N ARG A 78 21.71 7.94 -2.54
CA ARG A 78 21.07 8.57 -1.36
C ARG A 78 19.91 9.52 -1.67
N THR A 79 19.36 9.46 -2.88
CA THR A 79 18.23 10.30 -3.31
C THR A 79 16.89 9.63 -3.11
N HIS A 80 16.84 8.29 -3.15
CA HIS A 80 15.58 7.53 -3.20
C HIS A 80 14.62 8.04 -4.28
N ALA A 81 15.18 8.45 -5.44
CA ALA A 81 14.41 9.01 -6.55
C ALA A 81 13.20 8.16 -6.97
N CYS A 82 13.26 6.83 -6.81
CA CYS A 82 12.15 5.93 -7.12
C CYS A 82 10.91 6.16 -6.25
N MET A 83 11.11 6.57 -4.99
CA MET A 83 10.02 6.92 -4.08
C MET A 83 9.62 8.39 -4.25
N GLU A 84 10.58 9.30 -4.39
CA GLU A 84 10.33 10.74 -4.57
C GLU A 84 9.56 11.05 -5.87
N ALA A 85 9.73 10.23 -6.91
CA ALA A 85 8.98 10.38 -8.15
C ALA A 85 7.48 10.06 -7.99
N ILE A 86 7.06 9.35 -6.94
CA ILE A 86 5.66 9.07 -6.64
C ILE A 86 5.03 10.33 -6.03
N THR A 87 4.25 11.06 -6.82
CA THR A 87 3.65 12.31 -6.38
C THR A 87 2.41 12.11 -5.53
N VAL A 88 2.12 13.08 -4.66
CA VAL A 88 0.90 13.08 -3.83
C VAL A 88 -0.36 13.06 -4.69
N ASP A 89 -0.37 13.83 -5.79
CA ASP A 89 -1.52 13.89 -6.70
C ASP A 89 -1.82 12.54 -7.34
N GLU A 90 -0.80 11.80 -7.77
CA GLU A 90 -0.98 10.44 -8.30
C GLU A 90 -1.54 9.49 -7.24
N VAL A 91 -1.03 9.57 -6.01
CA VAL A 91 -1.57 8.76 -4.89
C VAL A 91 -3.04 9.10 -4.65
N LEU A 92 -3.41 10.38 -4.62
CA LEU A 92 -4.79 10.81 -4.42
C LEU A 92 -5.73 10.35 -5.55
N GLN A 93 -5.28 10.44 -6.80
CA GLN A 93 -6.05 9.93 -7.94
C GLN A 93 -6.30 8.41 -7.81
N GLU A 94 -5.31 7.65 -7.39
CA GLU A 94 -5.45 6.21 -7.17
C GLU A 94 -6.34 5.86 -5.99
N VAL A 95 -6.29 6.65 -4.91
CA VAL A 95 -7.22 6.53 -3.78
C VAL A 95 -8.66 6.72 -4.24
N VAL A 96 -8.94 7.73 -5.06
CA VAL A 96 -10.30 7.99 -5.58
C VAL A 96 -10.79 6.83 -6.44
N LYS A 97 -9.96 6.34 -7.37
CA LYS A 97 -10.30 5.20 -8.25
C LYS A 97 -10.66 3.94 -7.44
N LEU A 98 -9.84 3.60 -6.44
CA LEU A 98 -10.10 2.44 -5.57
C LEU A 98 -11.31 2.66 -4.65
N GLY A 99 -11.56 3.91 -4.25
CA GLY A 99 -12.66 4.31 -3.38
C GLY A 99 -14.03 4.24 -4.05
N SER A 100 -14.14 4.62 -5.34
CA SER A 100 -15.39 4.59 -6.10
C SER A 100 -15.97 3.18 -6.28
N ASP A 101 -15.13 2.14 -6.25
CA ASP A 101 -15.57 0.73 -6.40
C ASP A 101 -16.29 0.17 -5.14
N THR A 102 -16.60 1.01 -4.16
CA THR A 102 -17.04 0.57 -2.81
C THR A 102 -18.54 0.72 -2.57
N HIS A 103 -19.31 1.27 -3.52
CA HIS A 103 -20.72 1.61 -3.28
C HIS A 103 -21.71 0.43 -3.30
N SER A 104 -21.33 -0.76 -3.75
CA SER A 104 -22.28 -1.89 -3.91
C SER A 104 -22.23 -2.99 -2.84
N LEU A 105 -21.37 -2.90 -1.81
CA LEU A 105 -21.17 -4.02 -0.85
C LEU A 105 -21.31 -3.66 0.63
N ARG A 106 -21.84 -2.49 0.98
CA ARG A 106 -21.99 -2.04 2.38
C ARG A 106 -23.43 -2.03 2.93
N MET A 107 -24.42 -2.54 2.19
CA MET A 107 -25.74 -2.88 2.74
C MET A 107 -25.75 -4.37 3.11
N GLY A 108 -25.28 -4.68 4.32
CA GLY A 108 -25.14 -6.06 4.79
C GLY A 108 -24.76 -6.15 6.27
N VAL A 109 -25.46 -5.38 7.10
CA VAL A 109 -25.78 -5.73 8.49
C VAL A 109 -27.28 -5.50 8.63
#